data_AF-A0A8T6LVI9-F1
#
_entry.id   AF-A0A8T6LVI9-F1
#
_cell.length_a   1.000
_cell.length_b   1.000
_cell.length_c   1.000
_cell.angle_alpha   90.00
_cell.angle_beta   90.00
_cell.angle_gamma   90.00
#
_symmetry.space_group_name_H-M   'P 1'
#
loop_
_entity.id
_entity.type
_entity.pdbx_description
1 polymer ?
#
loop_
_entity_poly.entity_id
_entity_poly.type
_entity_poly.pdbx_seq_one_letter_code
_entity_poly.pdbx_strand_id
1 'polypeptide(L)' 'MGGWNKLFGAWSLLLGVVFYFFYGIAYTGWIDVGVYSMSIAFIAFGLALLMAANAPEGDDNLD' A
#
# COMPACT_ATOMS: atom_id res chain seq x y z
N MET A 1 -2.95 -11.16 15.44
CA MET A 1 -1.76 -10.39 14.95
C MET A 1 -2.11 -9.31 13.89
N GLY A 2 -3.33 -8.73 13.87
CA GLY A 2 -3.74 -7.84 12.76
C GLY A 2 -3.34 -6.35 12.87
N GLY A 3 -3.06 -5.84 14.07
CA GLY A 3 -2.86 -4.39 14.29
C GLY A 3 -1.65 -3.80 13.59
N TRP A 4 -0.50 -4.49 13.63
CA TRP A 4 0.74 -4.03 12.99
C TRP A 4 0.65 -4.04 11.46
N ASN A 5 0.04 -5.08 10.87
CA ASN A 5 -0.16 -5.16 9.41
C ASN A 5 -1.04 -4.01 8.89
N LYS A 6 -2.04 -3.60 9.68
CA LYS A 6 -2.93 -2.47 9.35
C LYS A 6 -2.18 -1.14 9.38
N LEU A 7 -1.27 -0.97 10.35
CA LEU A 7 -0.44 0.22 10.50
C LEU A 7 0.58 0.32 9.35
N PHE A 8 1.29 -0.77 9.04
CA PHE A 8 2.21 -0.82 7.90
C PHE A 8 1.49 -0.66 6.55
N GLY A 9 0.31 -1.26 6.39
CA GLY A 9 -0.52 -1.08 5.21
C GLY A 9 -0.94 0.37 4.99
N ALA A 10 -1.39 1.06 6.05
CA ALA A 10 -1.76 2.48 5.99
C ALA A 10 -0.56 3.38 5.63
N TRP A 11 0.62 3.12 6.19
CA TRP A 11 1.84 3.86 5.82
C TRP A 11 2.28 3.62 4.39
N SER A 12 2.16 2.39 3.89
CA SER A 12 2.48 2.09 2.48
C SER A 12 1.55 2.82 1.52
N LEU A 13 0.24 2.87 1.83
CA LEU A 13 -0.73 3.65 1.04
C LEU A 13 -0.38 5.14 1.04
N LEU A 14 -0.10 5.69 2.23
CA LEU A 14 0.24 7.10 2.39
C LEU A 14 1.51 7.45 1.60
N LEU A 15 2.56 6.62 1.70
CA LEU A 15 3.81 6.81 0.96
C LEU A 15 3.61 6.79 -0.56
N GLY A 16 2.80 5.87 -1.09
CA GLY A 16 2.52 5.81 -2.54
C GLY A 16 1.85 7.07 -3.08
N VAL A 17 0.93 7.64 -2.31
CA VAL A 17 0.23 8.89 -2.65
C VAL A 17 1.16 10.09 -2.51
N VAL A 18 1.88 10.21 -1.38
CA VAL A 18 2.81 11.31 -1.15
C VAL A 18 3.93 11.32 -2.20
N PHE A 19 4.47 10.16 -2.57
CA PHE A 19 5.47 10.05 -3.63
C PHE A 19 4.97 10.58 -4.96
N TYR A 20 3.73 10.23 -5.36
CA TYR A 20 3.13 10.72 -6.62
C TYR A 20 3.06 12.25 -6.65
N PHE A 21 2.48 12.84 -5.61
CA PHE A 21 2.31 14.30 -5.52
C PHE A 21 3.65 15.02 -5.36
N PHE A 22 4.58 14.49 -4.56
CA PHE A 22 5.91 15.07 -4.39
C PHE A 22 6.66 15.10 -5.73
N TYR A 23 6.66 13.99 -6.48
CA TYR A 23 7.35 13.93 -7.77
C TYR A 23 6.66 14.81 -8.83
N GLY A 24 5.34 14.83 -8.85
CA GLY A 24 4.55 15.70 -9.72
C GLY A 24 4.81 17.19 -9.47
N ILE A 25 4.95 17.61 -8.20
CA ILE A 25 5.24 19.01 -7.84
C ILE A 25 6.71 19.35 -8.08
N ALA A 26 7.64 18.51 -7.62
CA ALA A 26 9.08 18.81 -7.65
C ALA A 26 9.67 18.74 -9.06
N TYR A 27 9.18 17.82 -9.91
CA TYR A 27 9.75 17.56 -11.24
C TYR A 27 8.77 17.82 -12.39
N THR A 28 7.53 18.28 -12.11
CA THR A 28 6.45 18.47 -13.11
C THR A 28 6.11 17.20 -13.90
N GLY A 29 6.55 16.04 -13.40
CA GLY A 29 6.43 14.72 -14.05
C GLY A 29 5.11 14.02 -13.74
N TRP A 30 3.99 14.61 -14.16
CA TRP A 30 2.65 14.08 -13.88
C TRP A 30 2.28 12.83 -14.67
N ILE A 31 2.85 12.69 -15.88
CA ILE A 31 2.59 11.62 -16.86
C ILE A 31 3.89 10.86 -17.12
N ASP A 32 4.46 10.24 -16.08
CA ASP A 32 5.65 9.41 -16.19
C ASP A 32 5.36 7.97 -15.76
N VAL A 33 5.73 7.01 -16.62
CA VAL A 33 5.47 5.58 -16.39
C VAL A 33 6.20 5.06 -15.15
N GLY A 34 7.41 5.56 -14.87
CA GLY A 34 8.19 5.18 -13.69
C GLY A 34 7.54 5.67 -12.40
N VAL A 35 7.04 6.91 -12.39
CA VAL A 35 6.33 7.50 -11.25
C VAL A 35 5.05 6.72 -10.94
N TYR A 36 4.27 6.41 -11.98
CA TYR A 36 3.07 5.59 -11.81
C TYR A 36 3.39 4.19 -11.30
N SER A 37 4.43 3.54 -11.82
CA SER A 37 4.80 2.18 -11.42
C SER A 37 5.15 2.10 -9.93
N MET A 38 5.94 3.05 -9.43
CA MET A 38 6.31 3.11 -8.01
C MET A 38 5.10 3.41 -7.12
N SER A 39 4.27 4.38 -7.50
CA SER A 39 3.05 4.70 -6.75
C SER A 39 2.06 3.52 -6.70
N ILE A 40 1.82 2.85 -7.81
CA ILE A 40 0.92 1.67 -7.86
C ILE A 40 1.49 0.52 -7.04
N ALA A 41 2.80 0.28 -7.07
CA ALA A 41 3.43 -0.77 -6.27
C ALA A 41 3.22 -0.54 -4.75
N PHE A 42 3.45 0.68 -4.27
CA PHE A 42 3.23 1.02 -2.85
C PHE A 42 1.75 0.98 -2.46
N ILE A 43 0.87 1.41 -3.35
CA ILE A 43 -0.57 1.36 -3.10
C ILE A 43 -1.05 -0.10 -3.06
N ALA A 44 -0.67 -0.92 -4.04
CA ALA A 44 -1.02 -2.33 -4.10
C ALA A 44 -0.48 -3.11 -2.89
N PHE A 45 0.75 -2.83 -2.47
CA PHE A 45 1.33 -3.44 -1.27
C PHE A 45 0.57 -3.03 0.00
N GLY A 46 0.19 -1.77 0.12
CA GLY A 46 -0.63 -1.28 1.24
C GLY A 46 -2.02 -1.93 1.30
N LEU A 47 -2.67 -2.11 0.14
CA LEU A 47 -3.94 -2.83 0.05
C LEU A 47 -3.80 -4.33 0.37
N ALA A 48 -2.73 -4.97 -0.09
CA ALA A 48 -2.45 -6.38 0.21
C ALA A 48 -2.24 -6.59 1.73
N LEU A 49 -1.51 -5.69 2.39
CA LEU A 49 -1.33 -5.73 3.84
C LEU A 49 -2.64 -5.45 4.60
N LEU A 50 -3.49 -4.56 4.09
CA LEU A 50 -4.80 -4.31 4.67
C LEU A 50 -5.70 -5.55 4.55
N MET A 51 -5.67 -6.24 3.41
CA MET A 51 -6.40 -7.49 3.20
C MET A 51 -5.86 -8.61 4.09
N ALA A 52 -4.55 -8.75 4.21
CA ALA A 52 -3.91 -9.70 5.12
C ALA A 52 -4.22 -9.41 6.59
N ALA A 53 -4.34 -8.13 6.96
CA ALA A 53 -4.72 -7.71 8.32
C ALA A 53 -6.19 -8.00 8.67
N ASN A 54 -7.07 -8.02 7.65
CA ASN A 54 -8.50 -8.28 7.81
C ASN A 54 -8.88 -9.72 7.42
N ALA A 55 -7.91 -10.56 7.04
CA ALA A 55 -8.15 -11.96 6.74
C ALA A 55 -8.70 -12.63 8.02
N PRO A 56 -9.85 -13.32 7.96
CA PRO A 56 -10.35 -14.06 9.10
C PRO A 56 -9.30 -15.12 9.50
N GLU A 57 -9.10 -15.30 10.80
CA GLU A 57 -8.33 -16.44 11.30
C GLU A 57 -9.01 -17.69 10.75
N GLY A 58 -8.26 -18.48 9.96
CA GLY A 58 -8.78 -19.74 9.44
C GLY A 58 -9.25 -20.57 10.63
N ASP A 59 -10.44 -21.17 10.52
CA ASP A 59 -10.91 -22.12 11.52
C ASP A 59 -9.90 -23.27 11.61
N ASP A 60 -9.03 -23.23 12.61
CA ASP A 60 -8.04 -24.27 12.90
C ASP A 60 -8.70 -25.56 13.42
N ASN A 61 -10.05 -25.63 13.48
CA ASN A 61 -10.77 -26.88 13.70
C ASN A 61 -10.97 -27.63 12.37
N LEU A 62 -9.88 -28.17 11.83
CA LEU A 62 -9.97 -29.39 11.05
C LEU A 62 -9.82 -30.55 12.05
N ASP A 63 -10.97 -31.08 12.49
CA ASP A 63 -11.10 -32.28 13.33
C ASP A 63 -10.16 -33.44 12.91
#